data_AF-A0A358XSY6-F1
#
_entry.id   AF-A0A358XSY6-F1
#
_cell.length_a   1.000
_cell.length_b   1.000
_cell.length_c   1.000
_cell.angle_alpha   90.00
_cell.angle_beta   90.00
_cell.angle_gamma   90.00
#
_symmetry.space_group_name_H-M   'P 1'
#
loop_
_entity.id
_entity.type
_entity.pdbx_description
1 polymer ?
#
loop_
_entity_poly.entity_id
_entity_poly.type
_entity_poly.pdbx_seq_one_letter_code
_entity_poly.pdbx_strand_id
1 'polypeptide(L)'
;FTKVDKPGANPDRIREQLSAMNILVEDWGGKFQAQEISAKTGENVDLLLEKVLLEAEMLDLKADPKKRAVGSVIEAALDKGRGIVTTVLIQSGTLRVGDPILAGSHS
;
A
#
# COMPACT_ATOMS: atom_id res chain seq x y z
N PHE A 1 12.57 -7.07 -3.27
CA PHE A 1 13.77 -7.36 -2.45
C PHE A 1 14.49 -6.06 -2.15
N THR A 2 14.98 -5.86 -0.92
CA THR A 2 15.71 -4.63 -0.56
C THR A 2 17.17 -4.92 -0.24
N LYS A 3 18.04 -3.90 -0.28
CA LYS A 3 19.48 -3.93 0.02
C LYS A 3 20.37 -4.56 -1.06
N VAL A 4 20.00 -4.45 -2.32
CA VAL A 4 20.81 -4.95 -3.47
C VAL A 4 22.15 -4.24 -3.63
N ASP A 5 22.32 -3.08 -2.99
CA ASP A 5 23.58 -2.33 -2.89
C ASP A 5 24.67 -3.06 -2.08
N LYS A 6 24.32 -4.11 -1.32
CA LYS A 6 25.27 -4.85 -0.51
C LYS A 6 25.88 -6.02 -1.28
N PRO A 7 27.22 -6.22 -1.21
CA PRO A 7 27.91 -7.29 -1.94
C PRO A 7 27.57 -8.72 -1.48
N GLY A 8 26.81 -8.89 -0.40
CA GLY A 8 26.27 -10.18 0.06
C GLY A 8 24.76 -10.33 -0.12
N ALA A 9 24.11 -9.40 -0.84
CA ALA A 9 22.70 -9.53 -1.16
C ALA A 9 22.52 -10.66 -2.16
N ASN A 10 21.69 -11.64 -1.81
CA ASN A 10 21.35 -12.75 -2.69
C ASN A 10 19.82 -12.81 -2.85
N PRO A 11 19.28 -12.17 -3.90
CA PRO A 11 17.86 -12.17 -4.22
C PRO A 11 17.31 -13.57 -4.51
N ASP A 12 18.10 -14.45 -5.12
CA ASP A 12 17.69 -15.82 -5.47
C ASP A 12 17.41 -16.67 -4.23
N ARG A 13 18.21 -16.50 -3.17
CA ARG A 13 17.93 -17.14 -1.88
C ARG A 13 16.59 -16.70 -1.29
N ILE A 14 16.17 -15.45 -1.51
CA ILE A 14 14.86 -14.97 -1.04
C ILE A 14 13.75 -15.53 -1.93
N ARG A 15 13.96 -15.65 -3.25
CA ARG A 15 13.03 -16.31 -4.17
C ARG A 15 12.79 -17.77 -3.77
N GLU A 16 13.85 -18.52 -3.44
CA GLU A 16 13.74 -19.90 -2.95
C GLU A 16 12.94 -19.98 -1.65
N GLN A 17 13.18 -19.07 -0.70
CA GLN A 17 12.43 -19.02 0.57
C GLN A 17 10.95 -18.67 0.35
N LEU A 18 10.64 -17.77 -0.56
CA LEU A 18 9.26 -17.43 -0.92
C LEU A 18 8.56 -18.58 -1.62
N SER A 19 9.25 -19.29 -2.52
CA SER A 19 8.75 -20.51 -3.15
C SER A 19 8.42 -21.59 -2.12
N ALA A 20 9.26 -21.77 -1.10
CA ALA A 20 8.99 -22.66 0.03
C ALA A 20 7.75 -22.25 0.86
N MET A 21 7.35 -20.97 0.81
CA MET A 21 6.13 -20.44 1.42
C MET A 21 4.93 -20.41 0.45
N ASN A 22 5.01 -21.09 -0.70
CA ASN A 22 4.03 -21.07 -1.79
C ASN A 22 3.78 -19.68 -2.41
N ILE A 23 4.74 -18.76 -2.28
CA ILE A 23 4.72 -17.45 -2.95
C ILE A 23 5.64 -17.56 -4.17
N LEU A 24 5.06 -17.90 -5.32
CA LEU A 24 5.78 -18.01 -6.59
C LEU A 24 5.92 -16.64 -7.26
N VAL A 25 7.16 -16.23 -7.47
CA VAL A 25 7.51 -14.98 -8.16
C VAL A 25 7.37 -15.11 -9.67
N GLU A 26 7.11 -13.99 -10.34
CA GLU A 26 6.92 -13.90 -11.79
C GLU A 26 8.09 -14.50 -12.60
N ASP A 27 9.33 -14.30 -12.15
CA ASP A 27 10.54 -14.86 -12.77
C ASP A 27 10.49 -16.40 -12.91
N TRP A 28 9.70 -17.07 -12.05
CA TRP A 28 9.53 -18.53 -12.02
C TRP A 28 8.15 -18.97 -12.54
N GLY A 29 7.47 -18.09 -13.29
CA GLY A 29 6.12 -18.34 -13.83
C GLY A 29 5.00 -18.17 -12.80
N GLY A 30 5.28 -17.48 -11.69
CA GLY A 30 4.31 -17.20 -10.64
C GLY A 30 3.42 -15.98 -10.90
N LYS A 31 2.47 -15.75 -9.99
CA LYS A 31 1.54 -14.61 -10.05
C LYS A 31 2.11 -13.36 -9.37
N PHE A 32 3.08 -13.51 -8.48
CA PHE A 32 3.55 -12.40 -7.65
C PHE A 32 4.68 -11.64 -8.34
N GLN A 33 4.48 -10.34 -8.57
CA GLN A 33 5.52 -9.48 -9.08
C GLN A 33 6.64 -9.33 -8.04
N ALA A 34 7.89 -9.45 -8.49
CA ALA A 34 9.06 -9.22 -7.67
C ALA A 34 9.92 -8.13 -8.32
N GLN A 35 10.46 -7.22 -7.50
CA GLN A 35 11.42 -6.22 -7.93
C GLN A 35 12.56 -6.09 -6.93
N GLU A 36 13.78 -6.07 -7.44
CA GLU A 36 15.00 -5.85 -6.69
C GLU A 36 15.27 -4.35 -6.56
N ILE A 37 15.28 -3.82 -5.33
CA ILE A 37 15.46 -2.40 -5.03
C ILE A 37 16.56 -2.17 -3.98
N SER A 38 17.14 -0.97 -3.98
CA SER A 38 17.88 -0.48 -2.83
C SER A 38 17.16 0.73 -2.23
N ALA A 39 16.62 0.56 -1.04
CA ALA A 39 15.98 1.65 -0.30
C ALA A 39 16.99 2.74 0.15
N LYS A 40 18.29 2.43 0.17
CA LYS A 40 19.33 3.37 0.63
C LYS A 40 19.89 4.21 -0.51
N THR A 41 20.14 3.61 -1.66
CA THR A 41 20.65 4.32 -2.85
C THR A 41 19.53 4.82 -3.76
N GLY A 42 18.28 4.36 -3.54
CA GLY A 42 17.13 4.68 -4.39
C GLY A 42 17.10 3.87 -5.69
N GLU A 43 18.02 2.94 -5.87
CA GLU A 43 18.14 2.15 -7.09
C GLU A 43 16.92 1.24 -7.30
N ASN A 44 16.42 1.22 -8.54
CA ASN A 44 15.24 0.47 -9.00
C ASN A 44 13.91 0.79 -8.29
N VAL A 45 13.84 1.88 -7.52
CA VAL A 45 12.57 2.33 -6.92
C VAL A 45 11.59 2.77 -8.01
N ASP A 46 12.07 3.38 -9.08
CA ASP A 46 11.24 3.76 -10.23
C ASP A 46 10.57 2.54 -10.90
N LEU A 47 11.34 1.46 -11.08
CA LEU A 47 10.82 0.19 -11.62
C LEU A 47 9.77 -0.45 -10.70
N LEU A 48 9.92 -0.31 -9.38
CA LEU A 48 8.91 -0.78 -8.43
C LEU A 48 7.63 0.06 -8.55
N LEU A 49 7.77 1.38 -8.69
CA LEU A 49 6.62 2.27 -8.88
C LEU A 49 5.85 1.92 -10.17
N GLU A 50 6.55 1.68 -11.28
CA GLU A 50 5.93 1.26 -12.55
C GLU A 50 5.14 -0.05 -12.40
N LYS A 51 5.71 -1.05 -11.71
CA LYS A 51 5.02 -2.32 -11.45
C LYS A 51 3.76 -2.14 -10.61
N VAL A 52 3.83 -1.33 -9.56
CA VAL A 52 2.66 -1.02 -8.71
C VAL A 52 1.57 -0.30 -9.51
N LEU A 53 1.95 0.65 -10.37
CA LEU A 53 1.01 1.33 -11.25
C LEU A 53 0.34 0.36 -12.24
N LEU A 54 1.12 -0.55 -12.83
CA LEU A 54 0.60 -1.57 -13.73
C LEU A 54 -0.41 -2.48 -13.03
N GLU A 55 -0.11 -2.94 -11.81
CA GLU A 55 -1.04 -3.75 -11.02
C GLU A 55 -2.31 -2.96 -10.67
N ALA A 56 -2.19 -1.67 -10.33
CA ALA A 56 -3.34 -0.81 -10.06
C ALA A 56 -4.23 -0.63 -11.30
N GLU A 57 -3.64 -0.51 -12.49
CA GLU A 57 -4.38 -0.48 -13.77
C GLU A 57 -5.10 -1.80 -14.04
N MET A 58 -4.45 -2.94 -13.78
CA MET A 58 -5.06 -4.27 -13.94
C MET A 58 -6.26 -4.48 -13.01
N LEU A 59 -6.26 -3.86 -11.83
CA LEU A 59 -7.34 -3.94 -10.85
C LEU A 59 -8.55 -3.03 -11.19
N ASP A 60 -8.45 -2.16 -12.20
CA ASP A 60 -9.48 -1.20 -12.64
C ASP A 60 -10.19 -0.51 -11.46
N LEU A 61 -9.36 0.08 -10.58
CA LEU A 61 -9.82 0.70 -9.35
C LEU A 61 -10.76 1.87 -9.65
N LYS A 62 -12.04 1.70 -9.30
CA LYS A 62 -13.08 2.73 -9.49
C LYS A 62 -13.52 3.31 -8.16
N ALA A 63 -13.59 4.64 -8.12
CA ALA A 63 -14.18 5.38 -7.01
C ALA A 63 -15.22 6.37 -7.54
N ASP A 64 -16.29 6.59 -6.77
CA ASP A 64 -17.35 7.54 -7.12
C ASP A 64 -17.23 8.78 -6.23
N PRO A 65 -16.69 9.91 -6.76
CA PRO A 65 -16.48 11.11 -5.96
C PRO A 65 -17.77 11.85 -5.62
N LYS A 66 -18.91 11.54 -6.28
CA LYS A 66 -20.18 12.24 -6.08
C LYS A 66 -20.98 11.71 -4.89
N LYS A 67 -20.64 10.53 -4.39
CA LYS A 67 -21.30 9.92 -3.23
C LYS A 67 -20.78 10.50 -1.91
N ARG A 68 -21.52 10.24 -0.84
CA ARG A 68 -21.09 10.56 0.53
C ARG A 68 -19.82 9.78 0.85
N ALA A 69 -18.93 10.40 1.60
CA ALA A 69 -17.68 9.80 2.02
C ALA A 69 -17.93 8.53 2.85
N VAL A 70 -17.27 7.45 2.45
CA VAL A 70 -17.18 6.20 3.22
C VAL A 70 -15.71 5.89 3.40
N GLY A 71 -15.32 5.58 4.62
CA GLY A 71 -13.93 5.35 4.95
C GLY A 71 -13.75 4.60 6.26
N SER A 72 -12.51 4.29 6.57
CA SER A 72 -12.12 3.60 7.79
C SER A 72 -11.18 4.46 8.62
N VAL A 73 -11.33 4.41 9.93
CA VAL A 73 -10.42 5.06 10.86
C VAL A 73 -9.12 4.26 10.93
N ILE A 74 -7.99 4.90 10.65
CA ILE A 74 -6.66 4.29 10.79
C ILE A 74 -6.18 4.48 12.23
N GLU A 75 -6.17 5.73 12.70
CA GLU A 75 -5.62 6.10 14.00
C GLU A 75 -6.43 7.22 14.63
N ALA A 76 -6.56 7.18 15.96
CA ALA A 76 -7.15 8.24 16.75
C ALA A 76 -6.18 8.63 17.87
N ALA A 77 -5.92 9.92 18.02
CA ALA A 77 -5.00 10.48 19.00
C ALA A 77 -5.63 11.70 19.69
N LEU A 78 -5.21 11.95 20.93
CA LEU A 78 -5.62 13.14 21.67
C LEU A 78 -4.48 14.18 21.60
N ASP A 79 -4.74 15.29 20.93
CA ASP A 79 -3.85 16.44 20.86
C ASP A 79 -4.28 17.51 21.87
N LYS A 80 -3.35 18.00 22.70
CA LYS A 80 -3.65 18.95 23.78
C LYS A 80 -4.17 20.30 23.27
N GLY A 81 -3.90 20.69 22.02
CA GLY A 81 -4.38 21.94 21.43
C GLY A 81 -5.60 21.77 20.53
N ARG A 82 -5.76 20.60 19.89
CA ARG A 82 -6.79 20.36 18.87
C ARG A 82 -7.90 19.41 19.32
N GLY A 83 -7.80 18.84 20.53
CA GLY A 83 -8.73 17.85 21.04
C GLY A 83 -8.51 16.48 20.41
N ILE A 84 -9.58 15.73 20.17
CA ILE A 84 -9.49 14.39 19.55
C ILE A 84 -9.25 14.58 18.05
N VAL A 85 -8.16 14.03 17.55
CA VAL A 85 -7.79 14.03 16.13
C VAL A 85 -7.77 12.59 15.64
N THR A 86 -8.37 12.37 14.47
CA THR A 86 -8.47 11.04 13.88
C THR A 86 -8.00 11.08 12.43
N THR A 87 -7.16 10.12 12.06
CA THR A 87 -6.74 9.87 10.67
C THR A 87 -7.71 8.89 10.04
N VAL A 88 -8.42 9.32 9.00
CA VAL A 88 -9.42 8.51 8.29
C VAL A 88 -8.98 8.30 6.84
N LEU A 89 -9.02 7.06 6.37
CA LEU A 89 -8.84 6.72 4.96
C LEU A 89 -10.20 6.71 4.27
N ILE A 90 -10.43 7.67 3.36
CA ILE A 90 -11.64 7.70 2.54
C ILE A 90 -11.46 6.74 1.36
N GLN A 91 -12.32 5.72 1.30
CA GLN A 91 -12.30 4.71 0.24
C GLN A 91 -13.20 5.09 -0.95
N SER A 92 -14.28 5.82 -0.69
CA SER A 92 -15.24 6.25 -1.72
C SER A 92 -15.94 7.53 -1.31
N GLY A 93 -16.39 8.32 -2.29
CA GLY A 93 -17.03 9.61 -2.06
C GLY A 93 -16.06 10.74 -1.74
N THR A 94 -16.62 11.90 -1.42
CA THR A 94 -15.87 13.10 -1.02
C THR A 94 -16.33 13.55 0.35
N LEU A 95 -15.39 13.83 1.26
CA LEU A 95 -15.66 14.44 2.57
C LEU A 95 -15.38 15.94 2.48
N ARG A 96 -16.33 16.77 2.92
CA ARG A 96 -16.18 18.23 2.96
C ARG A 96 -16.25 18.73 4.40
N VAL A 97 -15.65 19.89 4.63
CA VAL A 97 -15.74 20.57 5.93
C VAL A 97 -17.20 20.92 6.20
N GLY A 98 -17.72 20.47 7.34
CA GLY A 98 -19.12 20.64 7.74
C GLY A 98 -20.01 19.42 7.53
N ASP A 99 -19.53 18.38 6.84
CA ASP A 99 -20.27 17.13 6.72
C ASP A 99 -20.34 16.40 8.08
N PRO A 100 -21.52 15.87 8.47
CA PRO A 100 -21.64 15.07 9.68
C PRO A 100 -20.92 13.72 9.48
N ILE A 101 -20.04 13.38 10.41
CA ILE A 101 -19.29 12.12 10.41
C ILE A 101 -19.86 11.22 11.49
N LEU A 102 -20.24 10.00 11.12
CA LEU A 102 -20.64 8.94 12.04
C LEU A 102 -19.55 7.87 12.03
N ALA A 103 -18.88 7.67 13.15
CA ALA A 103 -17.88 6.62 13.35
C ALA A 103 -18.15 5.94 14.69
N GLY A 104 -18.40 4.62 14.70
CA GLY A 104 -18.77 3.89 15.90
C GLY A 104 -19.02 2.40 15.66
N SER A 105 -19.23 1.66 16.75
CA SER A 105 -19.33 0.20 16.81
C SER A 105 -20.75 -0.37 16.68
N HIS A 106 -21.74 0.45 16.35
CA HIS A 106 -23.12 0.02 16.17
C HIS A 106 -23.68 0.54 14.85
N SER A 107 -23.90 -0.38 13.92
CA SER A 107 -24.87 -0.26 12.82
C SER A 107 -26.24 -0.69 13.29
#